data_AF-A0A954I534-F1
#
_entry.id   AF-A0A954I534-F1
#
_cell.length_a   1.000
_cell.length_b   1.000
_cell.length_c   1.000
_cell.angle_alpha   90.00
_cell.angle_beta   90.00
_cell.angle_gamma   90.00
#
_symmetry.space_group_name_H-M   'P 1'
#
loop_
_entity.id
_entity.type
_entity.pdbx_description
1 polymer ?
#
loop_
_entity_poly.entity_id
_entity_poly.type
_entity_poly.pdbx_seq_one_letter_code
_entity_poly.pdbx_strand_id
1 'polypeptide(L)'
;MGRKQRTGAKPVSASSIEISFTYQGKRCREKIKLNPTPANLKRAERHRAAILDAIEKGTFDYATTFPDSKNGSKFSDQPGATITVERFLSDWWRTEEKELKASTRTVDKRILFNQIIPEF
;
A
#
# COMPACT_ATOMS: atom_id res chain seq x y z
N MET A 1 11.70 1.86 35.85
CA MET A 1 10.61 1.22 35.06
C MET A 1 11.07 1.01 33.62
N GLY A 2 11.69 -0.13 33.32
CA GLY A 2 12.21 -0.42 31.99
C GLY A 2 11.08 -0.49 30.97
N ARG A 3 11.11 0.36 29.95
CA ARG A 3 10.21 0.24 28.79
C ARG A 3 10.51 -1.13 28.17
N LYS A 4 9.63 -2.11 28.37
CA LYS A 4 9.64 -3.36 27.59
C LYS A 4 9.84 -2.94 26.14
N GLN A 5 11.00 -3.26 25.55
CA GLN A 5 11.21 -3.01 24.13
C GLN A 5 10.02 -3.64 23.43
N ARG A 6 9.19 -2.81 22.79
CA ARG A 6 8.07 -3.32 22.00
C ARG A 6 8.71 -3.94 20.77
N THR A 7 9.18 -5.17 20.92
CA THR A 7 9.68 -6.00 19.84
C THR A 7 8.58 -6.03 18.81
N GLY A 8 8.79 -5.34 17.69
CA GLY A 8 7.75 -5.19 16.67
C GLY A 8 7.45 -6.50 15.95
N ALA A 9 8.21 -7.57 16.22
CA ALA A 9 7.94 -8.94 15.79
C ALA A 9 7.23 -9.72 16.92
N LYS A 10 6.08 -10.32 16.62
CA LYS A 10 5.30 -11.15 17.53
C LYS A 10 5.01 -12.51 16.90
N PRO A 11 5.09 -13.62 17.67
CA PRO A 11 4.55 -14.89 17.21
C PRO A 11 3.03 -14.79 17.10
N VAL A 12 2.46 -15.22 15.97
CA VAL A 12 1.00 -15.22 15.74
C VAL A 12 0.45 -16.63 15.66
N SER A 13 1.19 -17.56 15.08
CA SER A 13 0.82 -18.98 15.02
C SER A 13 2.05 -19.85 15.22
N ALA A 14 1.83 -21.16 15.35
CA ALA A 14 2.90 -22.15 15.44
C ALA A 14 3.85 -22.17 14.22
N SER A 15 3.49 -21.47 13.13
CA SER A 15 4.26 -21.41 11.88
C SER A 15 4.43 -19.99 11.32
N SER A 16 4.08 -18.94 12.07
CA SER A 16 4.15 -17.57 11.54
C SER A 16 4.49 -16.52 12.60
N ILE A 17 5.33 -15.57 12.17
CA ILE A 17 5.73 -14.39 12.93
C ILE A 17 5.14 -13.17 12.23
N GLU A 18 4.49 -12.29 12.99
CA GLU A 18 3.98 -11.02 12.48
C GLU A 18 4.95 -9.88 12.84
N ILE A 19 5.27 -9.05 11.86
CA ILE A 19 6.05 -7.83 12.04
C ILE A 19 5.13 -6.62 11.91
N SER A 20 5.26 -5.68 12.84
CA SER A 20 4.54 -4.41 12.86
C SER A 20 5.48 -3.23 12.64
N PHE A 21 5.17 -2.40 11.66
CA PHE A 21 5.92 -1.18 11.33
C PHE A 21 4.97 -0.08 10.84
N THR A 22 5.48 1.15 10.73
CA THR A 22 4.71 2.28 10.19
C THR A 22 5.32 2.63 8.85
N TYR A 23 4.50 2.71 7.80
CA TYR A 23 4.89 3.12 6.46
C TYR A 23 3.89 4.15 5.94
N GLN A 24 4.37 5.28 5.41
CA GLN A 24 3.55 6.37 4.89
C GLN A 24 2.40 6.80 5.84
N GLY A 25 2.70 6.93 7.14
CA GLY A 25 1.71 7.32 8.17
C GLY A 25 0.68 6.24 8.55
N LYS A 26 0.70 5.06 7.92
CA LYS A 26 -0.19 3.93 8.23
C LYS A 26 0.56 2.82 8.95
N ARG A 27 -0.11 2.21 9.94
CA ARG A 27 0.40 1.03 10.64
C ARG A 27 0.21 -0.22 9.79
N CYS A 28 1.30 -0.86 9.43
CA CYS A 28 1.35 -2.10 8.65
C CYS A 28 1.66 -3.28 9.57
N ARG A 29 0.97 -4.40 9.36
CA ARG A 29 1.19 -5.67 10.08
C ARG A 29 1.33 -6.77 9.05
N GLU A 30 2.53 -7.31 8.92
CA GLU A 30 2.87 -8.31 7.92
C GLU A 30 3.20 -9.65 8.55
N LYS A 31 2.61 -10.71 8.00
CA LYS A 31 2.83 -12.08 8.47
C LYS A 31 3.89 -12.74 7.63
N ILE A 32 4.93 -13.22 8.28
CA ILE A 32 6.00 -13.99 7.67
C ILE A 32 5.82 -15.46 8.07
N LYS A 33 5.78 -16.35 7.07
CA LYS A 33 5.66 -17.80 7.22
C LYS A 33 6.96 -18.42 7.77
N LEU A 34 7.33 -18.04 9.00
CA LEU A 34 8.44 -18.63 9.75
C LEU A 34 7.95 -19.18 11.07
N ASN A 35 8.41 -20.37 11.43
CA ASN A 35 8.16 -20.96 12.74
C ASN A 35 8.69 -20.03 13.84
N PRO A 36 7.93 -19.76 14.91
CA PRO A 36 8.29 -18.84 15.98
C PRO A 36 9.35 -19.45 16.91
N THR A 37 10.55 -19.71 16.37
CA THR A 37 11.73 -20.08 17.17
C THR A 37 12.47 -18.82 17.61
N PRO A 38 13.24 -18.85 18.72
CA PRO A 38 14.02 -17.69 19.17
C PRO A 38 14.98 -17.13 18.10
N ALA A 39 15.57 -18.01 17.29
CA ALA A 39 16.43 -17.63 16.16
C ALA A 39 15.64 -16.89 15.07
N ASN A 40 14.44 -17.38 14.74
CA ASN A 40 13.58 -16.77 13.72
C ASN A 40 12.96 -15.46 14.20
N LEU A 41 12.66 -15.31 15.50
CA LEU A 41 12.24 -14.05 16.09
C LEU A 41 13.34 -12.98 15.95
N LYS A 42 14.59 -13.32 16.26
CA LYS A 42 15.74 -12.42 16.06
C LYS A 42 15.95 -12.08 14.59
N ARG A 43 15.72 -13.03 13.67
CA ARG A 43 15.75 -12.78 12.22
C ARG A 43 14.63 -11.83 11.79
N ALA A 44 13.41 -12.01 12.29
CA ALA A 44 12.29 -11.13 12.03
C ALA A 44 12.52 -9.72 12.57
N GLU A 45 13.11 -9.58 13.77
CA GLU A 45 13.53 -8.28 14.32
C GLU A 45 14.55 -7.58 13.44
N ARG A 46 15.57 -8.29 12.97
CA ARG A 46 16.57 -7.75 12.03
C ARG A 46 15.93 -7.33 10.71
N HIS A 47 15.03 -8.15 10.18
CA HIS A 47 14.30 -7.83 8.96
C HIS A 47 13.44 -6.57 9.13
N ARG A 48 12.74 -6.44 10.27
CA ARG A 48 12.03 -5.22 10.64
C ARG A 48 12.94 -4.00 10.69
N ALA A 49 14.13 -4.14 11.29
CA ALA A 49 15.10 -3.04 11.35
C ALA A 49 15.57 -2.62 9.96
N ALA A 50 15.84 -3.57 9.07
CA ALA A 50 16.20 -3.30 7.67
C ALA A 50 15.06 -2.59 6.91
N ILE A 51 13.80 -2.98 7.15
CA ILE A 51 12.63 -2.29 6.59
C ILE A 51 12.58 -0.84 7.06
N LEU A 52 12.75 -0.58 8.37
CA LEU A 52 12.72 0.79 8.89
C LEU A 52 13.85 1.66 8.30
N ASP A 53 15.06 1.10 8.17
CA ASP A 53 16.20 1.76 7.53
C ASP A 53 15.94 2.06 6.04
N ALA A 54 15.35 1.11 5.30
CA ALA A 54 14.96 1.33 3.91
C ALA A 54 13.86 2.41 3.77
N ILE A 55 12.91 2.46 4.72
CA ILE A 55 11.85 3.48 4.75
C ILE A 55 12.45 4.86 5.01
N GLU A 56 13.39 4.97 5.96
CA GLU A 56 14.09 6.22 6.26
C GLU A 56 14.92 6.71 5.07
N LYS A 57 15.53 5.80 4.31
CA LYS A 57 16.24 6.08 3.07
C LYS A 57 15.34 6.39 1.88
N GLY A 58 14.02 6.17 2.00
CA GLY A 58 13.07 6.36 0.92
C GLY A 58 13.21 5.35 -0.23
N THR A 59 13.90 4.23 -0.02
CA THR A 59 14.13 3.18 -1.03
C THR A 59 13.33 1.91 -0.75
N PHE A 60 12.37 1.98 0.17
CA PHE A 60 11.60 0.82 0.58
C PHE A 60 10.48 0.53 -0.41
N ASP A 61 10.60 -0.57 -1.14
CA ASP A 61 9.53 -1.11 -1.96
C ASP A 61 8.76 -2.21 -1.18
N TYR A 62 7.48 -1.93 -0.94
CA TYR A 62 6.57 -2.81 -0.21
C TYR A 62 6.28 -4.09 -1.00
N ALA A 63 6.10 -3.98 -2.31
CA ALA A 63 5.71 -5.10 -3.18
C ALA A 63 6.85 -6.11 -3.33
N THR A 64 8.10 -5.63 -3.42
CA THR A 64 9.28 -6.52 -3.48
C THR A 64 9.59 -7.18 -2.15
N THR A 65 9.36 -6.47 -1.04
CA THR A 65 9.66 -7.01 0.30
C THR A 65 8.60 -8.00 0.76
N PHE A 66 7.33 -7.76 0.40
CA PHE A 66 6.19 -8.60 0.78
C PHE A 66 5.31 -8.96 -0.42
N PRO A 67 5.77 -9.84 -1.33
CA PRO A 67 5.04 -10.20 -2.54
C PRO A 67 3.68 -10.88 -2.25
N ASP A 68 3.60 -11.63 -1.16
CA ASP A 68 2.39 -12.35 -0.73
C ASP A 68 1.43 -11.47 0.12
N SER A 69 1.73 -10.20 0.35
CA SER A 69 0.93 -9.37 1.26
C SER A 69 -0.28 -8.75 0.58
N LYS A 70 -1.45 -8.90 1.23
CA LYS A 70 -2.68 -8.15 0.88
C LYS A 70 -2.52 -6.63 1.00
N ASN A 71 -1.49 -6.14 1.68
CA ASN A 71 -1.19 -4.72 1.78
C ASN A 71 -0.25 -4.23 0.67
N GLY A 72 0.36 -5.13 -0.12
CA GLY A 72 1.19 -4.75 -1.28
C GLY A 72 0.43 -3.90 -2.30
N SER A 73 -0.86 -4.17 -2.50
CA SER A 73 -1.74 -3.36 -3.35
C SER A 73 -2.16 -2.02 -2.75
N LYS A 74 -2.02 -1.84 -1.43
CA LYS A 74 -2.38 -0.59 -0.73
C LYS A 74 -1.24 0.40 -0.63
N PHE A 75 0.00 -0.10 -0.68
CA PHE A 75 1.23 0.65 -0.50
C PHE A 75 2.13 0.61 -1.74
N SER A 76 1.64 0.11 -2.88
CA SER A 76 2.31 0.29 -4.15
C SER A 76 2.54 1.80 -4.35
N ASP A 77 3.80 2.20 -4.53
CA ASP A 77 4.23 3.60 -4.69
C ASP A 77 3.59 4.30 -5.90
N GLN A 78 2.78 3.59 -6.68
CA GLN A 78 1.91 4.11 -7.71
C GLN A 78 0.45 3.68 -7.45
N PRO A 79 -0.34 4.45 -6.68
CA PRO A 79 -1.80 4.32 -6.72
C PRO A 79 -2.35 4.46 -8.16
N GLY A 80 -1.63 5.20 -9.02
CA GLY A 80 -1.87 5.30 -10.47
C GLY A 80 -1.61 4.02 -11.28
N ALA A 81 -0.80 3.07 -10.78
CA ALA A 81 -0.56 1.80 -11.46
C ALA A 81 -1.63 0.74 -11.15
N THR A 82 -2.46 0.98 -10.13
CA THR A 82 -3.54 0.05 -9.73
C THR A 82 -4.92 0.55 -10.14
N ILE A 83 -5.06 1.83 -10.49
CA ILE A 83 -6.30 2.36 -11.08
C ILE A 83 -6.16 2.39 -12.60
N THR A 84 -7.16 1.88 -13.31
CA THR A 84 -7.23 2.06 -14.75
C THR A 84 -7.44 3.53 -15.07
N VAL A 85 -6.98 3.96 -16.25
CA VAL A 85 -7.23 5.32 -16.75
C VAL A 85 -8.74 5.58 -16.79
N GLU A 86 -9.54 4.58 -17.16
CA GLU A 86 -11.01 4.61 -17.05
C GLU A 86 -11.49 5.03 -15.65
N ARG A 87 -11.01 4.36 -14.61
CA ARG A 87 -11.44 4.61 -13.23
C ARG A 87 -11.04 6.00 -12.76
N PHE A 88 -9.81 6.42 -13.08
CA PHE A 88 -9.32 7.75 -12.76
C PHE A 88 -10.18 8.85 -13.41
N LEU A 89 -10.40 8.75 -14.73
CA LEU A 89 -11.17 9.74 -15.49
C LEU A 89 -12.63 9.79 -15.02
N SER A 90 -13.22 8.63 -14.69
CA SER A 90 -14.59 8.56 -14.16
C SER A 90 -14.73 9.22 -12.78
N ASP A 91 -13.77 9.00 -11.88
CA ASP A 91 -13.79 9.59 -10.54
C ASP A 91 -13.50 11.11 -10.58
N TRP A 92 -12.58 11.53 -11.45
CA TRP A 92 -12.31 12.96 -11.71
C TRP A 92 -13.54 13.67 -12.28
N TRP A 93 -14.19 13.08 -13.29
CA TRP A 93 -15.41 13.64 -13.90
C TRP A 93 -16.51 13.92 -12.88
N ARG A 94 -16.70 13.03 -11.89
CA ARG A 94 -17.71 13.20 -10.83
C ARG A 94 -17.45 14.40 -9.90
N THR A 95 -16.20 14.84 -9.82
CA THR A 95 -15.81 16.02 -9.05
C THR A 95 -16.01 17.27 -9.90
N GLU A 96 -15.50 17.24 -11.13
CA GLU A 96 -15.49 18.39 -12.05
C GLU A 96 -16.89 18.74 -12.60
N GLU A 97 -17.74 17.74 -12.85
CA GLU A 97 -19.10 17.95 -13.35
C GLU A 97 -19.92 18.87 -12.45
N LYS A 98 -19.62 18.93 -11.16
CA LYS A 98 -20.37 19.79 -10.22
C LYS A 98 -20.11 21.28 -10.47
N GLU A 99 -18.91 21.63 -10.89
CA GLU A 99 -18.45 23.02 -11.09
C GLU A 99 -18.71 23.54 -12.52
N LEU A 100 -18.82 22.64 -13.50
CA LEU A 100 -18.98 23.02 -14.91
C LEU A 100 -20.37 23.58 -15.23
N LYS A 101 -20.49 24.41 -16.27
CA LYS A 101 -21.80 24.84 -16.81
C LYS A 101 -22.42 23.74 -17.68
N ALA A 102 -23.76 23.65 -17.72
CA ALA A 102 -24.49 22.57 -18.38
C ALA A 102 -24.11 22.36 -19.88
N SER A 103 -23.82 23.44 -20.60
CA SER A 103 -23.37 23.41 -22.00
C SER A 103 -22.03 22.71 -22.17
N THR A 104 -21.10 22.93 -21.23
CA THR A 104 -19.75 22.36 -21.24
C THR A 104 -19.78 20.90 -20.74
N ARG A 105 -20.60 20.61 -19.73
CA ARG A 105 -20.80 19.24 -19.20
C ARG A 105 -21.16 18.24 -20.29
N THR A 106 -22.05 18.63 -21.20
CA THR A 106 -22.59 17.70 -22.21
C THR A 106 -21.52 17.31 -23.24
N VAL A 107 -20.70 18.28 -23.66
CA VAL A 107 -19.62 18.05 -24.64
C VAL A 107 -18.49 17.25 -23.99
N ASP A 108 -18.03 17.66 -22.82
CA ASP A 108 -16.89 17.01 -22.15
C ASP A 108 -17.22 15.59 -21.72
N LYS A 109 -18.47 15.33 -21.27
CA LYS A 109 -18.94 13.96 -20.98
C LYS A 109 -18.88 13.09 -22.22
N ARG A 110 -19.30 13.60 -23.37
CA ARG A 110 -19.31 12.84 -24.61
C ARG A 110 -17.88 12.51 -25.07
N ILE A 111 -16.95 13.44 -24.93
CA ILE A 111 -15.54 13.22 -25.29
C ILE A 111 -14.92 12.19 -24.35
N LEU A 112 -15.05 12.38 -23.03
CA LEU A 112 -14.45 11.49 -22.03
C LEU A 112 -14.97 10.05 -22.15
N PHE A 113 -16.28 9.84 -22.18
CA PHE A 113 -16.86 8.49 -22.10
C PHE A 113 -16.94 7.77 -23.45
N ASN A 114 -16.95 8.49 -24.59
CA ASN A 114 -17.09 7.84 -25.91
C ASN A 114 -15.79 7.84 -26.73
N GLN A 115 -14.81 8.68 -26.42
CA GLN A 115 -13.57 8.78 -27.20
C GLN A 115 -12.32 8.46 -26.40
N ILE A 116 -12.26 8.86 -25.12
CA ILE A 116 -11.04 8.70 -24.32
C ILE A 116 -11.06 7.42 -23.50
N ILE A 117 -12.11 7.19 -22.71
CA ILE A 117 -12.21 6.00 -21.84
C ILE A 117 -12.16 4.67 -22.61
N PRO A 118 -12.83 4.50 -23.78
CA PRO A 118 -12.82 3.22 -24.50
C PRO A 118 -11.44 2.78 -25.04
N GLU A 119 -10.46 3.69 -25.11
CA GLU A 119 -9.12 3.42 -25.61
C GLU A 119 -8.14 2.90 -24.53
N PHE A 120 -8.59 2.81 -23.27
CA PHE A 120 -7.80 2.34 -22.12
C PHE A 120 -8.51 1.23 -21.35
#